data_AF-A0A6N9BTT9-F1
#
_entry.id   AF-A0A6N9BTT9-F1
#
_cell.length_a   1.000
_cell.length_b   1.000
_cell.length_c   1.000
_cell.angle_alpha   90.00
_cell.angle_beta   90.00
_cell.angle_gamma   90.00
#
_symmetry.space_group_name_H-M   'P 1'
#
loop_
_entity.id
_entity.type
_entity.pdbx_description
1 polymer ?
#
loop_
_entity_poly.entity_id
_entity_poly.type
_entity_poly.pdbx_seq_one_letter_code
_entity_poly.pdbx_strand_id
1 'polypeptide(L)'
;MDGIAKDRRLPWLLSAKVAVPGRVPHYFERTQLLARALPTQRRLSVLRAPGGFGKTTVLAESCRRLVADGVPTAWISLDEQDDGRM
;
A
#
# COMPACT_ATOMS: atom_id res chain seq x y z
N MET A 1 12.60 -15.68 -0.80
CA MET A 1 12.29 -15.23 0.58
C MET A 1 13.13 -13.99 0.81
N ASP A 2 12.79 -12.88 0.16
CA ASP A 2 13.57 -11.65 0.29
C ASP A 2 12.70 -10.63 0.99
N GLY A 3 12.86 -10.64 2.31
CA GLY A 3 12.29 -9.64 3.19
C GLY A 3 12.75 -8.28 2.72
N ILE A 4 11.77 -7.39 2.55
CA ILE A 4 11.96 -5.95 2.41
C ILE A 4 13.02 -5.56 3.43
N ALA A 5 14.23 -5.29 2.96
CA ALA A 5 15.33 -4.90 3.81
C ALA A 5 14.87 -3.69 4.61
N LYS A 6 14.79 -3.85 5.94
CA LYS A 6 14.64 -2.72 6.87
C LYS A 6 15.81 -1.79 6.60
N ASP A 7 15.58 -0.71 5.87
CA ASP A 7 16.55 0.35 5.71
C ASP A 7 16.95 0.83 7.12
N ARG A 8 18.22 0.60 7.48
CA ARG A 8 18.78 0.92 8.80
C ARG A 8 18.85 2.43 9.08
N ARG A 9 18.46 3.28 8.14
CA ARG A 9 18.50 4.74 8.26
C ARG A 9 17.19 5.36 8.77
N LEU A 10 16.08 4.63 8.72
CA LEU A 10 14.79 5.13 9.19
C LEU A 10 14.47 4.57 10.59
N PRO A 11 14.14 5.42 11.58
CA PRO A 11 13.54 4.97 12.83
C PRO A 11 12.41 3.98 12.55
N TRP A 12 12.31 2.92 13.35
CA TRP A 12 11.34 1.84 13.16
C TRP A 12 9.89 2.34 13.05
N LEU A 13 9.58 3.48 13.69
CA LEU A 13 8.28 4.15 13.61
C LEU A 13 8.00 4.72 12.22
N LEU A 14 9.01 5.32 11.57
CA LEU A 14 8.89 5.79 10.18
C LEU A 14 8.74 4.60 9.22
N SER A 15 9.45 3.49 9.49
CA SER A 15 9.32 2.28 8.68
C SER A 15 7.86 1.78 8.61
N ALA A 16 7.06 1.96 9.67
CA ALA A 16 5.65 1.55 9.66
C ALA A 16 4.76 2.41 8.74
N LYS A 17 5.14 3.67 8.49
CA LYS A 17 4.41 4.57 7.57
C LYS A 17 4.79 4.35 6.11
N VAL A 18 6.02 3.91 5.82
CA VAL A 18 6.53 3.76 4.44
C VAL A 18 6.60 2.32 3.94
N ALA A 19 6.50 1.33 4.83
CA ALA A 19 6.48 -0.07 4.43
C ALA A 19 5.09 -0.46 3.91
N VAL A 20 5.07 -1.15 2.76
CA VAL A 20 3.86 -1.83 2.29
C VAL A 20 3.44 -2.86 3.33
N PRO A 21 2.19 -2.80 3.86
CA PRO A 21 1.72 -3.76 4.85
C PRO A 21 1.88 -5.21 4.35
N GLY A 22 2.23 -6.13 5.26
CA GLY A 22 2.33 -7.56 4.94
C GLY A 22 0.98 -8.17 4.54
N ARG A 23 1.01 -9.34 3.87
CA ARG A 23 -0.21 -10.13 3.64
C ARG A 23 -0.70 -10.67 4.98
N VAL A 24 -2.01 -10.55 5.23
CA VAL A 24 -2.65 -11.18 6.39
C VAL A 24 -2.87 -12.68 6.13
N PRO A 25 -2.92 -13.51 7.18
CA PRO A 25 -3.40 -14.89 7.05
C PRO A 25 -4.79 -14.93 6.39
N HIS A 26 -5.04 -15.95 5.57
CA HIS A 26 -6.29 -16.09 4.81
C HIS A 26 -6.54 -14.97 3.78
N TYR A 27 -5.48 -14.38 3.23
CA TYR A 27 -5.61 -13.52 2.06
C TYR A 27 -6.21 -14.30 0.88
N PHE A 28 -7.25 -13.72 0.28
CA PHE A 28 -7.84 -14.21 -0.96
C PHE A 28 -7.47 -13.25 -2.10
N GLU A 29 -6.90 -13.81 -3.16
CA GLU A 29 -6.66 -13.11 -4.42
C GLU A 29 -8.00 -12.55 -4.95
N ARG A 30 -8.06 -11.23 -5.13
CA ARG A 30 -9.24 -10.54 -5.70
C ARG A 30 -8.90 -9.99 -7.09
N THR A 31 -8.61 -10.87 -8.03
CA THR A 31 -8.06 -10.52 -9.37
C THR A 31 -8.86 -9.44 -10.09
N GLN A 32 -10.20 -9.54 -10.13
CA GLN A 32 -11.05 -8.54 -10.80
C GLN A 32 -11.00 -7.17 -10.12
N LEU A 33 -10.99 -7.15 -8.80
CA LEU A 33 -10.89 -5.89 -8.04
C LEU A 33 -9.51 -5.26 -8.23
N LEU A 34 -8.46 -6.07 -8.19
CA LEU A 34 -7.09 -5.60 -8.39
C LEU A 34 -6.89 -5.03 -9.79
N ALA A 35 -7.43 -5.67 -10.83
CA ALA A 35 -7.39 -5.14 -12.20
C ALA A 35 -8.04 -3.74 -12.31
N ARG A 36 -9.10 -3.48 -11.55
CA ARG A 36 -9.76 -2.16 -11.50
C ARG A 36 -9.03 -1.15 -10.62
N ALA A 37 -8.22 -1.61 -9.68
CA ALA A 37 -7.49 -0.78 -8.73
C ALA A 37 -6.06 -0.44 -9.20
N LEU A 38 -5.62 -0.99 -10.33
CA LEU A 38 -4.35 -0.62 -10.96
C LEU A 38 -4.39 0.83 -11.47
N PRO A 39 -3.22 1.47 -11.64
CA PRO A 39 -3.13 2.81 -12.17
C PRO A 39 -3.92 2.95 -13.47
N THR A 40 -4.74 3.99 -13.50
CA THR A 40 -5.47 4.38 -14.69
C THR A 40 -4.72 5.51 -15.38
N GLN A 41 -5.21 5.98 -16.53
CA GLN A 41 -4.72 7.21 -17.17
C GLN A 41 -4.95 8.48 -16.32
N ARG A 42 -5.56 8.36 -15.12
CA ARG A 42 -5.82 9.47 -14.19
C ARG A 42 -4.69 9.62 -13.19
N ARG A 43 -4.38 10.88 -12.83
CA ARG A 43 -3.34 11.24 -11.86
C ARG A 43 -3.65 10.84 -10.42
N LEU A 44 -4.92 10.63 -10.07
CA LEU A 44 -5.38 10.25 -8.74
C LEU A 44 -6.54 9.25 -8.85
N SER A 45 -6.43 8.15 -8.13
CA SER A 45 -7.49 7.15 -7.96
C SER A 45 -7.79 6.98 -6.48
N VAL A 46 -9.07 6.97 -6.11
CA VAL A 46 -9.51 6.86 -4.71
C VAL A 46 -10.28 5.57 -4.51
N LEU A 47 -9.83 4.74 -3.56
CA LEU A 47 -10.54 3.53 -3.13
C LEU A 47 -11.39 3.83 -1.89
N ARG A 48 -12.71 3.93 -2.07
CA ARG A 48 -13.66 4.18 -0.98
C ARG A 48 -14.42 2.90 -0.60
N ALA A 49 -14.38 2.56 0.69
CA ALA A 49 -15.18 1.47 1.26
C ALA A 49 -15.27 1.63 2.80
N PRO A 50 -16.24 0.99 3.48
CA PRO A 50 -16.34 1.02 4.95
C PRO A 50 -15.13 0.38 5.66
N GLY A 51 -15.03 0.57 6.98
CA GLY A 51 -14.03 -0.11 7.81
C GLY A 51 -14.10 -1.63 7.64
N GLY A 52 -12.95 -2.30 7.63
CA GLY A 52 -12.88 -3.78 7.50
C GLY A 52 -13.03 -4.36 6.08
N PHE A 53 -13.38 -3.57 5.05
CA PHE A 53 -13.60 -4.08 3.68
C PHE A 53 -12.31 -4.47 2.91
N GLY A 54 -11.13 -4.35 3.53
CA GLY A 54 -9.86 -4.74 2.92
C GLY A 54 -9.24 -3.69 1.99
N LYS A 55 -9.55 -2.40 2.18
CA LYS A 55 -8.96 -1.30 1.39
C LYS A 55 -7.42 -1.33 1.38
N THR A 56 -6.84 -1.40 2.57
CA THR A 56 -5.38 -1.49 2.77
C THR A 56 -4.82 -2.71 2.08
N THR A 57 -5.52 -3.85 2.16
CA THR A 57 -5.14 -5.08 1.48
C THR A 57 -5.11 -4.91 -0.04
N VAL A 58 -6.14 -4.31 -0.63
CA VAL A 58 -6.20 -4.06 -2.08
C VAL A 58 -5.08 -3.12 -2.51
N LEU A 59 -4.86 -2.01 -1.81
CA LEU A 59 -3.80 -1.06 -2.14
C LEU A 59 -2.40 -1.70 -2.01
N ALA A 60 -2.17 -2.52 -0.98
CA ALA A 60 -0.90 -3.21 -0.78
C ALA A 60 -0.61 -4.19 -1.92
N GLU A 61 -1.62 -4.92 -2.39
CA GLU A 61 -1.47 -5.84 -3.53
C GLU A 61 -1.27 -5.10 -4.85
N SER A 62 -1.98 -3.99 -5.08
CA SER A 62 -1.73 -3.12 -6.24
C SER A 62 -0.28 -2.62 -6.24
N CYS A 63 0.23 -2.17 -5.07
CA CYS A 63 1.61 -1.73 -4.93
C CYS A 63 2.61 -2.85 -5.28
N ARG A 64 2.41 -4.07 -4.75
CA ARG A 64 3.28 -5.21 -5.07
C ARG A 64 3.24 -5.60 -6.54
N ARG A 65 2.06 -5.54 -7.19
CA ARG A 65 1.93 -5.78 -8.63
C ARG A 65 2.71 -4.74 -9.44
N LEU A 66 2.58 -3.46 -9.09
CA LEU A 66 3.31 -2.39 -9.77
C LEU A 66 4.82 -2.52 -9.64
N VAL A 67 5.31 -2.87 -8.44
CA VAL A 67 6.74 -3.15 -8.23
C VAL A 67 7.18 -4.35 -9.07
N ALA A 68 6.37 -5.42 -9.14
CA ALA A 68 6.67 -6.60 -9.96
C ALA A 68 6.68 -6.27 -11.46
N ASP A 69 5.84 -5.33 -11.90
CA ASP A 69 5.79 -4.81 -13.27
C ASP A 69 6.90 -3.77 -13.57
N GLY A 70 7.81 -3.53 -12.62
CA GLY A 70 8.93 -2.59 -12.78
C GLY A 70 8.54 -1.12 -12.66
N VAL A 71 7.33 -0.81 -12.21
CA VAL A 71 6.85 0.56 -12.00
C VAL A 71 7.39 1.09 -10.66
N PRO A 72 8.14 2.22 -10.65
CA PRO A 72 8.58 2.84 -9.41
C PRO A 72 7.36 3.20 -8.54
N THR A 73 7.26 2.55 -7.38
CA THR A 73 6.09 2.65 -6.51
C THR A 73 6.52 2.87 -5.07
N ALA A 74 5.84 3.79 -4.38
CA ALA A 74 6.05 4.08 -2.97
C ALA A 74 4.75 3.90 -2.18
N TRP A 75 4.87 3.56 -0.91
CA TRP A 75 3.76 3.51 0.03
C TRP A 75 3.91 4.62 1.07
N ILE A 76 2.79 5.27 1.39
CA ILE A 76 2.69 6.19 2.52
C ILE A 76 1.36 5.98 3.22
N SER A 77 1.40 5.65 4.51
CA SER A 77 0.25 5.67 5.40
C SER A 77 0.12 7.09 5.97
N LEU A 78 -1.05 7.71 5.77
CA LEU A 78 -1.40 8.98 6.37
C LEU A 78 -2.40 8.74 7.50
N ASP A 79 -2.19 9.38 8.64
CA ASP A 79 -3.12 9.39 9.77
C ASP A 79 -3.52 10.83 10.16
N GLU A 80 -4.41 10.96 11.13
CA GLU A 80 -4.95 12.26 11.57
C GLU A 80 -3.88 13.18 12.16
N GLN A 81 -2.72 12.67 12.55
CA GLN A 81 -1.61 13.45 13.09
C GLN A 81 -0.68 14.00 12.01
N ASP A 82 -0.93 13.67 10.72
CA ASP A 82 -0.13 14.13 9.58
C ASP A 82 -0.69 15.41 8.93
N ASP A 83 -1.50 16.20 9.65
CA ASP A 83 -2.25 17.36 9.13
C ASP A 83 -1.44 18.66 8.98
N GLY A 84 -0.13 18.63 9.25
CA GLY A 84 0.82 19.70 8.94
C GLY A 84 0.59 21.03 9.66
N ARG A 85 -0.34 21.08 10.63
CA ARG A 85 -0.58 22.25 11.47
C ARG A 85 0.43 22.28 12.61
N MET A 86 1.41 23.18 12.49
CA MET A 86 2.17 23.71 13.63
C MET A 86 1.51 25.00 14.10
#